data_AF-A0A0G0B198-F1
#
_entry.id   AF-A0A0G0B198-F1
#
_cell.length_a   1.000
_cell.length_b   1.000
_cell.length_c   1.000
_cell.angle_alpha   90.00
_cell.angle_beta   90.00
_cell.angle_gamma   90.00
#
_symmetry.space_group_name_H-M   'P 1'
#
loop_
_entity.id
_entity.type
_entity.pdbx_description
1 polymer ?
#
loop_
_entity_poly.entity_id
_entity_poly.type
_entity_poly.pdbx_seq_one_letter_code
_entity_poly.pdbx_strand_id
1 'polypeptide(L)'
;MKQVKFWTPTIIWMTLIFFFSSKQSVRVSEIYFLQFLFFKTLHLIEYAILFILFYWSLKNTTNDVDWKNRANAIIFSIVYAFTDEIHQVFVSSREGRLRDV
;
A
#
# COMPACT_ATOMS: atom_id res chain seq x y z
N MET A 1 -16.96 8.28 18.46
CA MET A 1 -16.51 6.86 18.51
C MET A 1 -16.78 6.06 17.24
N LYS A 2 -17.83 6.34 16.43
CA LYS A 2 -18.11 5.57 15.19
C LYS A 2 -16.98 5.65 14.17
N GLN A 3 -16.39 6.83 13.96
CA GLN A 3 -15.34 7.00 12.95
C GLN A 3 -14.09 6.17 13.24
N VAL A 4 -13.60 6.16 14.48
CA VAL A 4 -12.40 5.41 14.88
C VAL A 4 -12.49 3.94 14.49
N LYS A 5 -13.66 3.30 14.65
CA LYS A 5 -13.86 1.87 14.34
C LYS A 5 -13.64 1.53 12.87
N PHE A 6 -13.98 2.44 11.96
CA PHE A 6 -13.85 2.21 10.51
C PHE A 6 -12.41 2.48 10.01
N TRP A 7 -11.68 3.36 10.69
CA TRP A 7 -10.29 3.64 10.35
C TRP A 7 -9.30 2.65 10.98
N THR A 8 -9.68 1.93 12.05
CA THR A 8 -8.82 0.92 12.70
C THR A 8 -8.22 -0.10 11.71
N PRO A 9 -8.99 -0.82 10.87
CA PRO A 9 -8.40 -1.80 9.97
C PRO A 9 -7.53 -1.16 8.88
N THR A 10 -7.88 0.04 8.40
CA THR A 10 -7.05 0.79 7.44
C THR A 10 -5.68 1.11 8.03
N ILE A 11 -5.63 1.63 9.25
CA ILE A 11 -4.38 1.98 9.94
C ILE A 11 -3.56 0.73 10.26
N ILE A 12 -4.19 -0.36 10.71
CA ILE A 12 -3.51 -1.64 10.93
C ILE A 12 -2.86 -2.12 9.64
N TRP A 13 -3.60 -2.09 8.52
CA TRP A 13 -3.09 -2.54 7.23
C TRP A 13 -1.93 -1.67 6.72
N MET A 14 -2.03 -0.34 6.84
CA MET A 14 -0.91 0.57 6.55
C MET A 14 0.32 0.19 7.38
N THR A 15 0.15 0.01 8.69
CA THR A 15 1.26 -0.37 9.58
C THR A 15 1.88 -1.71 9.18
N LEU A 16 1.07 -2.69 8.76
CA LEU A 16 1.55 -3.97 8.25
C LEU A 16 2.36 -3.80 6.96
N ILE A 17 1.85 -3.06 5.97
CA ILE A 17 2.59 -2.76 4.73
C ILE A 17 3.94 -2.13 5.06
N PHE A 18 3.95 -1.09 5.90
CA PHE A 18 5.16 -0.39 6.29
C PHE A 18 6.17 -1.32 6.97
N PHE A 19 5.69 -2.20 7.87
CA PHE A 19 6.53 -3.17 8.54
C PHE A 19 7.14 -4.18 7.57
N PHE A 20 6.37 -4.73 6.62
CA PHE A 20 6.90 -5.67 5.63
C PHE A 20 7.84 -5.00 4.63
N SER A 21 7.51 -3.78 4.20
CA SER A 21 8.35 -2.92 3.36
C SER A 21 9.70 -2.57 4.01
N SER A 22 9.74 -2.47 5.34
CA SER A 22 11.00 -2.28 6.08
C SER A 22 11.94 -3.49 6.10
N LYS A 23 11.47 -4.68 5.67
CA LYS A 23 12.29 -5.90 5.68
C LYS A 23 13.10 -6.01 4.38
N GLN A 24 14.34 -6.44 4.52
CA GLN A 24 15.21 -6.73 3.38
C GLN A 24 14.61 -7.85 2.52
N SER A 25 14.65 -7.67 1.19
CA SER A 25 14.08 -8.64 0.26
C SER A 25 14.83 -9.98 0.31
N VAL A 26 14.10 -11.05 0.64
CA VAL A 26 14.61 -12.43 0.61
C VAL A 26 14.65 -12.93 -0.83
N ARG A 27 15.67 -13.74 -1.17
CA ARG A 27 15.72 -14.43 -2.47
C ARG A 27 14.71 -15.58 -2.47
N VAL A 28 13.61 -15.42 -3.22
CA VAL A 28 12.55 -16.43 -3.36
C VAL A 28 12.83 -17.39 -4.54
N SER A 29 13.55 -16.91 -5.56
CA SER A 29 13.93 -17.70 -6.74
C SER A 29 15.29 -17.24 -7.27
N GLU A 30 16.02 -18.14 -7.89
CA GLU A 30 17.23 -17.83 -8.67
C GLU A 30 16.89 -17.13 -10.01
N ILE A 31 15.64 -17.27 -10.48
CA ILE A 31 15.18 -16.65 -11.72
C ILE A 31 14.70 -15.23 -11.41
N TYR A 32 15.46 -14.23 -11.86
CA TYR A 32 15.16 -12.81 -11.67
C TYR A 32 13.71 -12.45 -12.04
N PHE A 33 13.23 -12.90 -13.20
CA PHE A 33 11.87 -12.57 -13.66
C PHE A 33 10.79 -13.10 -12.71
N LEU A 34 10.94 -14.33 -12.19
CA LEU A 34 9.97 -14.90 -11.25
C LEU A 34 10.04 -14.19 -9.90
N GLN A 35 11.24 -13.87 -9.42
CA GLN A 35 11.41 -13.09 -8.20
C GLN A 35 10.74 -11.71 -8.32
N PHE A 36 10.99 -11.01 -9.42
CA PHE A 36 10.39 -9.71 -9.71
C PHE A 36 8.86 -9.80 -9.78
N LEU A 37 8.31 -10.75 -10.54
CA LEU A 37 6.87 -10.93 -10.69
C LEU A 37 6.19 -11.25 -9.37
N PHE A 38 6.81 -12.08 -8.53
CA PHE A 38 6.30 -12.44 -7.21
C PHE A 38 6.15 -11.20 -6.31
N PHE A 39 7.22 -10.41 -6.16
CA PHE A 39 7.18 -9.20 -5.32
C PHE A 39 6.24 -8.13 -5.90
N LYS A 40 6.19 -7.97 -7.23
CA LYS A 40 5.30 -6.99 -7.86
C LYS A 40 3.82 -7.37 -7.70
N THR A 41 3.51 -8.66 -7.69
CA THR A 41 2.16 -9.16 -7.42
C THR A 41 1.77 -8.97 -5.96
N LEU A 42 2.67 -9.25 -5.02
CA LEU A 42 2.43 -8.99 -3.59
C LEU A 42 2.16 -7.50 -3.35
N HIS A 43 2.99 -6.63 -3.91
CA HIS A 43 2.81 -5.19 -3.81
C HIS A 43 1.44 -4.78 -4.37
N LEU A 44 1.07 -5.23 -5.58
CA LEU A 44 -0.25 -4.94 -6.16
C LEU A 44 -1.41 -5.37 -5.24
N ILE A 45 -1.30 -6.53 -4.59
CA ILE A 45 -2.33 -7.03 -3.65
C ILE A 45 -2.40 -6.15 -2.39
N GLU A 46 -1.27 -5.74 -1.84
CA GLU A 46 -1.20 -4.87 -0.65
C GLU A 46 -1.97 -3.55 -0.86
N TYR A 47 -1.74 -2.88 -1.99
CA TYR A 47 -2.43 -1.62 -2.32
C TYR A 47 -3.87 -1.80 -2.78
N ALA A 48 -4.20 -2.93 -3.41
CA ALA A 48 -5.60 -3.27 -3.72
C ALA A 48 -6.43 -3.42 -2.44
N ILE A 49 -5.91 -4.11 -1.43
CA ILE A 49 -6.55 -4.23 -0.11
C ILE A 49 -6.61 -2.86 0.57
N LEU A 50 -5.53 -2.08 0.53
CA LEU A 50 -5.51 -0.74 1.11
C LEU A 50 -6.57 0.18 0.47
N PHE A 51 -6.74 0.12 -0.85
CA PHE A 51 -7.79 0.86 -1.56
C PHE A 51 -9.19 0.48 -1.06
N ILE A 52 -9.48 -0.82 -0.93
CA ILE A 52 -10.76 -1.30 -0.41
C ILE A 52 -11.00 -0.78 1.01
N LEU A 53 -9.97 -0.80 1.86
CA LEU A 53 -10.06 -0.31 3.23
C LEU A 53 -10.24 1.21 3.31
N PHE A 54 -9.55 2.00 2.48
CA PHE A 54 -9.79 3.44 2.39
C PHE A 54 -11.21 3.75 1.92
N TYR A 55 -11.67 3.09 0.86
CA TYR A 55 -13.02 3.28 0.35
C TYR A 55 -14.08 2.90 1.40
N TRP A 56 -13.90 1.76 2.07
CA TRP A 56 -14.79 1.33 3.16
C TRP A 56 -14.81 2.34 4.31
N SER A 57 -13.64 2.83 4.72
CA SER A 57 -13.53 3.82 5.79
C SER A 57 -14.19 5.15 5.41
N LEU A 58 -13.88 5.69 4.23
CA LEU A 58 -14.45 6.95 3.73
C LEU A 58 -15.97 6.86 3.62
N LYS A 59 -16.48 5.79 2.98
CA LYS A 59 -17.93 5.58 2.81
C LYS A 59 -18.71 5.52 4.12
N ASN A 60 -18.09 5.03 5.21
CA ASN A 60 -18.75 4.89 6.52
C ASN A 60 -18.47 6.07 7.46
N THR A 61 -17.64 7.03 7.08
CA THR A 61 -17.24 8.16 7.95
C THR A 61 -17.52 9.53 7.36
N THR A 62 -17.65 9.65 6.04
CA THR A 62 -18.07 10.85 5.33
C THR A 62 -19.52 10.73 4.87
N ASN A 63 -20.19 11.87 4.68
CA ASN A 63 -21.49 11.93 4.00
C ASN A 63 -21.33 12.30 2.51
N ASP A 64 -20.14 12.05 1.95
CA ASP A 64 -19.84 12.37 0.56
C ASP A 64 -20.52 11.37 -0.40
N VAL A 65 -20.72 11.83 -1.63
CA VAL A 65 -21.21 10.99 -2.74
C VAL A 65 -20.19 9.90 -3.10
N ASP A 66 -20.68 8.71 -3.49
CA ASP A 66 -19.87 7.49 -3.67
C ASP A 66 -18.65 7.67 -4.59
N TRP A 67 -18.80 8.44 -5.67
CA TRP A 67 -17.71 8.69 -6.61
C TRP A 67 -16.55 9.48 -5.99
N LYS A 68 -16.84 10.44 -5.09
CA LYS A 68 -15.80 11.17 -4.35
C LYS A 68 -15.06 10.26 -3.38
N ASN A 69 -15.78 9.37 -2.70
CA ASN A 69 -15.18 8.39 -1.79
C ASN A 69 -14.23 7.43 -2.55
N ARG A 70 -14.62 7.00 -3.76
CA ARG A 70 -13.73 6.19 -4.62
C ARG A 70 -12.51 6.96 -5.09
N ALA A 71 -12.70 8.19 -5.58
CA ALA A 71 -11.59 9.04 -6.02
C ALA A 71 -10.60 9.32 -4.88
N ASN A 72 -11.11 9.68 -3.70
CA ASN A 72 -10.29 9.91 -2.52
C ASN A 72 -9.56 8.62 -2.08
N ALA A 73 -10.21 7.46 -2.12
CA ALA A 73 -9.55 6.19 -1.80
C ALA A 73 -8.40 5.87 -2.77
N ILE A 74 -8.57 6.12 -4.08
CA ILE A 74 -7.50 5.97 -5.07
C ILE A 74 -6.35 6.93 -4.74
N ILE A 75 -6.66 8.22 -4.51
CA ILE A 75 -5.66 9.24 -4.19
C ILE A 75 -4.87 8.85 -2.93
N PHE A 76 -5.54 8.43 -1.85
CA PHE A 76 -4.87 8.03 -0.62
C PHE A 76 -4.02 6.78 -0.80
N SER A 77 -4.49 5.76 -1.53
CA SER A 77 -3.68 4.58 -1.84
C SER A 77 -2.43 4.92 -2.66
N ILE A 78 -2.56 5.81 -3.66
CA ILE A 78 -1.42 6.25 -4.49
C ILE A 78 -0.42 7.04 -3.64
N VAL A 79 -0.88 8.00 -2.85
CA VAL A 79 -0.01 8.78 -1.95
C VAL A 79 0.71 7.87 -0.96
N TYR A 80 0.01 6.86 -0.44
CA TYR A 80 0.61 5.87 0.44
C TYR A 80 1.66 5.00 -0.28
N ALA A 81 1.40 4.58 -1.52
CA ALA A 81 2.38 3.84 -2.32
C ALA A 81 3.64 4.66 -2.59
N PHE A 82 3.51 5.94 -2.94
CA PHE A 82 4.66 6.81 -3.11
C PHE A 82 5.47 6.99 -1.83
N THR A 83 4.81 7.09 -0.67
CA THR A 83 5.53 7.18 0.61
C THR A 83 6.23 5.88 0.98
N ASP A 84 5.66 4.74 0.63
CA ASP A 84 6.31 3.43 0.79
C ASP A 84 7.54 3.27 -0.13
N GLU A 85 7.44 3.63 -1.40
CA GLU A 85 8.56 3.61 -2.34
C GLU A 85 9.71 4.52 -1.88
N ILE A 86 9.39 5.73 -1.42
CA ILE A 86 10.37 6.64 -0.81
C ILE A 86 11.01 5.99 0.42
N HIS A 87 10.22 5.34 1.28
CA HIS A 87 10.73 4.62 2.44
C HIS A 87 11.67 3.46 2.04
N GLN A 88 11.32 2.68 1.02
CA GLN A 88 12.15 1.58 0.50
C GLN A 88 13.50 2.07 -0.03
N VAL A 89 13.58 3.30 -0.59
CA VAL A 89 14.86 3.92 -0.99
C VAL A 89 15.78 4.16 0.20
N PHE A 90 15.23 4.46 1.38
CA PHE A 90 16.02 4.64 2.61
C PHE A 90 16.37 3.33 3.32
N VAL A 91 15.64 2.24 3.04
CA VAL A 91 15.96 0.90 3.53
C VAL A 91 17.12 0.35 2.69
N SER A 92 18.33 0.41 3.25
CA SER A 92 19.58 0.10 2.57
C SER A 92 19.72 -1.39 2.21
N SER A 93 19.14 -1.81 1.08
CA SER A 93 19.60 -2.98 0.31
C SER A 93 19.10 -3.05 -1.16
N ARG A 94 18.64 -1.95 -1.78
CA ARG A 94 18.23 -1.95 -3.19
C ARG A 94 18.82 -0.76 -3.91
N GLU A 95 19.38 -1.00 -5.10
CA GLU A 95 19.61 0.05 -6.09
C GLU A 95 18.26 0.74 -6.34
N GLY A 96 18.06 1.94 -5.79
CA GLY A 96 16.90 2.77 -6.09
C GLY A 96 16.92 3.12 -7.58
N ARG A 97 16.30 2.29 -8.41
CA ARG A 97 16.08 2.60 -9.82
C ARG A 97 14.73 3.28 -9.93
N LEU A 98 14.78 4.54 -10.38
CA LEU A 98 13.66 5.43 -10.73
C LEU A 98 12.69 4.87 -11.80
N ARG A 99 12.70 3.56 -12.07
CA ARG A 99 11.93 2.87 -13.12
C ARG A 99 10.76 2.05 -12.57
N ASP A 100 10.55 2.03 -11.25
CA ASP A 100 9.42 1.34 -10.61
C ASP A 100 8.25 2.28 -10.27
N VAL A 101 8.07 3.34 -11.08
CA VAL A 101 6.80 4.08 -11.19
C VAL A 101 6.08 3.65 -12.47
#